data_AF-A0A2E8UDE0-F1
#
_entry.id   AF-A0A2E8UDE0-F1
#
_cell.length_a   1.000
_cell.length_b   1.000
_cell.length_c   1.000
_cell.angle_alpha   90.00
_cell.angle_beta   90.00
_cell.angle_gamma   90.00
#
_symmetry.space_group_name_H-M   'P 1'
#
loop_
_entity.id
_entity.type
_entity.pdbx_description
1 polymer ?
#
loop_
_entity_poly.entity_id
_entity_poly.type
_entity_poly.pdbx_seq_one_letter_code
_entity_poly.pdbx_strand_id
1 'polypeptide(L)'
;MLANLDRKKFIELLNNLGDDDKEKVLAAAQNLHAQVVVAGISWEDLLVPETEENKSDATNEADEEQTPVSTESDSDIKELSEEEIQEALLLIKKISELNVSSETIKDMEDYKIEIEDEDGIFESMDLQYLRSFYKRLTS
;
A
#
# COMPACT_ATOMS: atom_id res chain seq x y z
N MET A 1 -21.03 -6.87 15.27
CA MET A 1 -21.86 -7.77 14.44
C MET A 1 -22.26 -7.01 13.18
N LEU A 2 -21.86 -7.47 12.00
CA LEU A 2 -22.23 -6.93 10.68
C LEU A 2 -23.70 -7.29 10.37
N ALA A 3 -24.65 -6.75 11.14
CA ALA A 3 -26.01 -7.28 11.28
C ALA A 3 -26.85 -7.30 9.99
N ASN A 4 -26.37 -6.73 8.88
CA ASN A 4 -27.08 -6.67 7.60
C ASN A 4 -26.31 -7.27 6.41
N LEU A 5 -25.14 -7.88 6.63
CA LEU A 5 -24.35 -8.48 5.54
C LEU A 5 -24.56 -10.01 5.50
N ASP A 6 -25.07 -10.54 4.39
CA ASP A 6 -25.08 -11.98 4.15
C ASP A 6 -23.67 -12.44 3.75
N ARG A 7 -22.90 -12.88 4.74
CA ARG A 7 -21.51 -13.30 4.58
C ARG A 7 -21.32 -14.38 3.50
N LYS A 8 -22.26 -15.32 3.33
CA LYS A 8 -22.10 -16.41 2.35
C LYS A 8 -22.20 -15.86 0.94
N LYS A 9 -23.25 -15.08 0.68
CA LYS A 9 -23.46 -14.42 -0.61
C LYS A 9 -22.35 -13.42 -0.93
N PHE A 10 -21.83 -12.72 0.08
CA PHE A 10 -20.72 -11.79 -0.07
C PHE A 10 -19.43 -12.50 -0.53
N ILE A 11 -19.10 -13.65 0.08
CA ILE A 11 -17.94 -14.47 -0.32
C ILE A 11 -18.11 -15.04 -1.74
N GLU A 12 -19.31 -15.47 -2.12
CA GLU A 12 -19.59 -15.93 -3.50
C GLU A 12 -19.31 -14.83 -4.53
N LEU A 13 -19.70 -13.59 -4.24
CA LEU A 13 -19.42 -12.46 -5.13
C LEU A 13 -17.93 -12.13 -5.20
N LEU A 14 -17.18 -12.24 -4.08
CA LEU A 14 -15.72 -12.08 -4.10
C LEU A 14 -15.03 -13.13 -4.97
N ASN A 15 -15.46 -14.39 -4.90
CA ASN A 15 -14.92 -15.45 -5.75
C ASN A 15 -15.18 -15.19 -7.24
N ASN A 16 -16.31 -14.59 -7.58
CA ASN A 16 -16.67 -14.27 -8.97
C ASN A 16 -15.85 -13.11 -9.57
N LEU A 17 -15.08 -12.37 -8.77
CA LEU A 17 -14.18 -11.33 -9.29
C LEU A 17 -13.02 -11.90 -10.11
N GLY A 18 -12.70 -13.19 -9.92
CA GLY A 18 -11.67 -13.90 -10.68
C GLY A 18 -12.19 -14.69 -11.89
N ASP A 19 -13.46 -14.52 -12.29
CA ASP A 19 -14.03 -15.20 -13.47
C ASP A 19 -13.49 -14.57 -14.78
N ASP A 20 -13.31 -15.39 -15.82
CA ASP A 20 -12.85 -14.93 -17.14
C ASP A 20 -13.91 -14.09 -17.86
N ASP A 21 -15.18 -14.22 -17.44
CA ASP A 21 -16.31 -13.46 -17.97
C ASP A 21 -16.39 -12.06 -17.35
N LYS A 22 -15.95 -11.07 -18.11
CA LYS A 22 -15.93 -9.65 -17.71
C LYS A 22 -17.30 -9.11 -17.29
N GLU A 23 -18.39 -9.59 -17.88
CA GLU A 23 -19.73 -9.12 -17.51
C GLU A 23 -20.12 -9.61 -16.11
N LYS A 24 -19.75 -10.85 -15.77
CA LYS A 24 -19.95 -11.39 -14.43
C LYS A 24 -19.07 -10.70 -13.39
N VAL A 25 -17.82 -10.42 -13.73
CA VAL A 25 -16.91 -9.67 -12.85
C VAL A 25 -17.48 -8.29 -12.54
N LEU A 26 -17.93 -7.56 -13.56
CA LEU A 26 -18.53 -6.24 -13.39
C LEU A 26 -19.82 -6.28 -12.56
N ALA A 27 -20.70 -7.25 -12.83
CA ALA A 27 -21.90 -7.45 -12.04
C ALA A 27 -21.57 -7.80 -10.58
N ALA A 28 -20.55 -8.64 -10.34
CA ALA A 28 -20.12 -9.01 -9.00
C ALA A 28 -19.57 -7.81 -8.22
N ALA A 29 -18.70 -6.99 -8.84
CA ALA A 29 -18.14 -5.79 -8.24
C ALA A 29 -19.24 -4.76 -7.86
N GLN A 30 -20.20 -4.54 -8.75
CA GLN A 30 -21.33 -3.64 -8.47
C GLN A 30 -22.21 -4.14 -7.32
N ASN A 31 -22.46 -5.46 -7.27
CA ASN A 31 -23.25 -6.05 -6.19
C ASN A 31 -22.52 -6.03 -4.84
N LEU A 32 -21.20 -6.20 -4.82
CA LEU A 32 -20.39 -6.06 -3.62
C LEU A 32 -20.46 -4.64 -3.06
N HIS A 33 -20.23 -3.64 -3.92
CA HIS A 33 -20.30 -2.24 -3.53
C HIS A 33 -21.70 -1.87 -3.00
N ALA A 34 -22.76 -2.30 -3.69
CA ALA A 34 -24.13 -2.06 -3.23
C ALA A 34 -24.41 -2.67 -1.84
N GLN A 35 -23.89 -3.86 -1.55
CA GLN A 35 -24.07 -4.49 -0.24
C GLN A 35 -23.33 -3.76 0.88
N VAL A 36 -22.11 -3.27 0.62
CA VAL A 36 -21.34 -2.45 1.57
C VAL A 36 -22.08 -1.14 1.87
N VAL A 37 -22.55 -0.44 0.84
CA VAL A 37 -23.31 0.82 0.98
C VAL A 37 -24.64 0.62 1.71
N VAL A 38 -25.42 -0.41 1.34
CA VAL A 38 -26.72 -0.70 1.98
C VAL A 38 -26.55 -1.12 3.45
N ALA A 39 -25.47 -1.85 3.76
CA ALA A 39 -25.15 -2.22 5.13
C ALA A 39 -24.61 -1.03 5.96
N GLY A 40 -24.30 0.11 5.31
CA GLY A 40 -23.80 1.31 5.98
C GLY A 40 -22.42 1.11 6.61
N ILE A 41 -21.62 0.20 6.07
CA ILE A 41 -20.28 -0.14 6.55
C ILE A 41 -19.23 0.35 5.56
N SER A 42 -18.04 0.63 6.05
CA SER A 42 -16.86 0.88 5.22
C SER A 42 -16.15 -0.43 4.85
N TRP A 43 -15.23 -0.38 3.90
CA TRP A 43 -14.38 -1.53 3.57
C TRP A 43 -13.44 -1.91 4.71
N GLU A 44 -12.98 -0.92 5.48
CA GLU A 44 -12.14 -1.14 6.67
C GLU A 44 -12.85 -1.95 7.75
N ASP A 45 -14.17 -1.77 7.90
CA ASP A 45 -14.98 -2.52 8.87
C ASP A 45 -15.09 -4.02 8.54
N LEU A 46 -14.71 -4.43 7.32
CA LEU A 46 -14.65 -5.84 6.90
C LEU A 46 -13.32 -6.50 7.24
N LEU A 47 -12.28 -5.72 7.52
CA LEU A 47 -10.95 -6.22 7.86
C LEU A 47 -10.93 -6.64 9.33
N VAL A 48 -10.32 -7.80 9.60
CA VAL A 48 -10.03 -8.22 10.97
C VAL A 48 -8.75 -7.52 11.38
N PRO A 49 -8.75 -6.70 12.45
CA PRO A 49 -7.52 -6.06 12.91
C PRO A 49 -6.50 -7.13 13.28
N GLU A 50 -5.24 -6.92 12.91
CA GLU A 50 -4.14 -7.79 13.33
C GLU A 50 -4.09 -7.79 14.86
N THR A 51 -4.53 -8.90 15.45
CA THR A 51 -4.35 -9.11 16.87
C THR A 51 -2.96 -9.69 17.02
N GLU A 52 -2.04 -8.88 17.52
CA GLU A 52 -0.75 -9.29 18.09
C GLU A 52 -0.99 -10.53 18.96
N GLU A 53 -0.79 -11.72 18.40
CA GLU A 53 -0.87 -12.97 19.13
C GLU A 53 0.22 -12.91 20.20
N ASN A 54 -0.18 -12.61 21.43
CA ASN A 54 0.58 -12.79 22.65
C ASN A 54 1.16 -14.21 22.68
N LYS A 55 2.35 -14.39 22.12
CA LYS A 55 3.24 -15.53 22.41
C LYS A 55 3.87 -15.29 23.77
N SER A 56 3.06 -15.35 24.83
CA SER A 56 3.56 -15.57 26.18
C SER A 56 3.77 -17.07 26.37
N ASP A 57 4.96 -17.58 26.05
CA ASP A 57 5.62 -18.57 26.93
C ASP A 57 7.09 -18.78 26.55
N ALA A 58 7.88 -19.01 27.61
CA ALA A 58 9.24 -19.53 27.68
C ALA A 58 10.44 -18.55 27.69
N THR A 59 11.08 -18.57 28.87
CA THR A 59 12.54 -18.52 29.16
C THR A 59 13.25 -17.18 29.39
N ASN A 60 13.16 -16.73 30.65
CA ASN A 60 14.25 -16.57 31.64
C ASN A 60 15.69 -16.19 31.21
N GLU A 61 16.14 -15.11 31.86
CA GLU A 61 17.50 -14.68 32.25
C GLU A 61 18.45 -13.94 31.28
N ALA A 62 18.81 -12.76 31.79
CA ALA A 62 20.15 -12.15 31.84
C ALA A 62 20.58 -11.23 30.69
N ASP A 63 20.60 -9.95 31.06
CA ASP A 63 21.80 -9.10 31.14
C ASP A 63 21.75 -7.82 30.29
N GLU A 64 22.19 -6.77 30.97
CA GLU A 64 22.11 -5.36 30.65
C GLU A 64 22.93 -5.01 29.40
N GLU A 65 22.37 -4.20 28.51
CA GLU A 65 23.09 -3.06 27.95
C GLU A 65 22.11 -2.09 27.27
N GLN A 66 21.98 -0.92 27.88
CA GLN A 66 21.17 0.17 27.35
C GLN A 66 21.79 0.71 26.06
N THR A 67 21.13 0.46 24.95
CA THR A 67 21.14 1.34 23.78
C THR A 67 19.74 1.92 23.66
N PRO A 68 19.56 3.22 23.39
CA PRO A 68 18.25 3.74 23.05
C PRO A 68 17.90 3.16 21.67
N VAL A 69 17.22 2.02 21.68
CA VAL A 69 16.53 1.48 20.51
C VAL A 69 15.54 2.57 20.10
N SER A 70 15.86 3.24 18.99
CA SER A 70 14.87 3.96 18.19
C SER A 70 13.64 3.09 18.15
N THR A 71 12.52 3.65 18.56
CA THR A 71 11.20 3.04 18.45
C THR A 71 10.96 2.68 16.98
N GLU A 72 11.40 1.50 16.58
CA GLU A 72 10.89 0.76 15.43
C GLU A 72 9.47 0.37 15.84
N SER A 73 8.56 1.34 15.71
CA SER A 73 7.13 1.04 15.60
C SER A 73 6.97 0.28 14.30
N ASP A 74 6.94 -1.04 14.44
CA ASP A 74 6.74 -2.03 13.38
C ASP A 74 5.23 -2.15 13.16
N SER A 75 4.67 -1.10 12.60
CA SER A 75 3.34 -1.00 12.05
C SER A 75 3.37 0.14 11.05
N ASP A 76 2.31 0.27 10.28
CA ASP A 76 2.03 1.44 9.46
C ASP A 76 2.61 1.31 8.05
N ILE A 77 1.69 1.25 7.10
CA ILE A 77 1.87 1.88 5.79
C ILE A 77 2.41 3.28 6.10
N LYS A 78 3.73 3.45 6.08
CA LYS A 78 4.36 4.73 6.37
C LYS A 78 4.02 5.64 5.22
N GLU A 79 3.01 6.48 5.42
CA GLU A 79 2.88 7.71 4.68
C GLU A 79 4.27 8.36 4.63
N LEU A 80 4.76 8.61 3.42
CA LEU A 80 6.10 9.14 3.21
C LEU A 80 6.25 10.46 3.97
N SER A 81 7.40 10.62 4.62
CA SER A 81 7.68 11.91 5.25
C SER A 81 7.81 13.01 4.19
N GLU A 82 7.64 14.27 4.59
CA GLU A 82 7.81 15.41 3.67
C GLU A 82 9.22 15.44 3.07
N GLU A 83 10.24 15.01 3.83
CA GLU A 83 11.60 14.86 3.33
C GLU A 83 11.74 13.76 2.27
N GLU A 84 11.05 12.64 2.45
CA GLU A 84 11.05 11.52 1.50
C GLU A 84 10.34 11.88 0.20
N ILE A 85 9.23 12.63 0.28
CA ILE A 85 8.52 13.20 -0.87
C ILE A 85 9.44 14.17 -1.64
N GLN A 86 10.11 15.08 -0.93
CA GLN A 86 11.06 16.01 -1.57
C GLN A 86 12.23 15.27 -2.23
N GLU A 87 12.73 14.20 -1.60
CA GLU A 87 13.77 13.36 -2.20
C GLU A 87 13.27 12.67 -3.47
N ALA A 88 12.07 12.10 -3.46
CA ALA A 88 11.46 11.47 -4.62
C ALA A 88 11.38 12.44 -5.81
N LEU A 89 10.85 13.66 -5.58
CA LEU A 89 10.76 14.70 -6.61
C LEU A 89 12.14 15.11 -7.16
N LEU A 90 13.16 15.18 -6.30
CA LEU A 90 14.53 15.46 -6.73
C LEU A 90 15.12 14.33 -7.58
N LEU A 91 14.85 13.07 -7.22
CA LEU A 91 15.30 11.90 -7.97
C LEU A 91 14.62 11.84 -9.35
N ILE A 92 13.29 12.02 -9.40
CA ILE A 92 12.50 12.11 -10.63
C ILE A 92 13.09 13.15 -11.57
N LYS A 93 13.30 14.38 -11.07
CA LYS A 93 13.91 15.45 -11.87
C LYS A 93 15.29 15.07 -12.41
N LYS A 94 16.15 14.54 -11.55
CA LYS A 94 17.52 14.13 -11.94
C LYS A 94 17.50 13.01 -12.98
N ILE A 95 16.61 12.04 -12.86
CA ILE A 95 16.46 10.94 -13.82
C ILE A 95 15.99 11.47 -15.17
N SER A 96 14.99 12.35 -15.19
CA SER A 96 14.45 12.95 -16.44
C SER A 96 15.45 13.86 -17.16
N GLU A 97 16.42 14.44 -16.45
CA GLU A 97 17.50 15.24 -17.03
C GLU A 97 18.65 14.39 -17.62
N LEU A 98 18.69 13.08 -17.34
CA LEU A 98 19.65 12.15 -17.95
C LEU A 98 19.21 11.75 -19.36
N ASN A 99 20.14 11.18 -20.13
CA ASN A 99 19.87 10.67 -21.49
C ASN A 99 19.14 9.30 -21.45
N VAL A 100 17.96 9.27 -20.84
CA VAL A 100 17.08 8.10 -20.73
C VAL A 100 16.09 8.02 -21.90
N SER A 101 15.37 6.90 -22.02
CA SER A 101 14.34 6.74 -23.06
C SER A 101 13.14 7.66 -22.79
N SER A 102 12.38 7.99 -23.84
CA SER A 102 11.13 8.74 -23.71
C SER A 102 10.09 8.01 -22.86
N GLU A 103 10.12 6.68 -22.84
CA GLU A 103 9.26 5.84 -22.00
C GLU A 103 9.60 6.03 -20.52
N THR A 104 10.89 6.02 -20.16
CA THR A 104 11.33 6.30 -18.79
C THR A 104 10.99 7.73 -18.35
N ILE A 105 11.07 8.72 -19.25
CA ILE A 105 10.63 10.09 -18.92
C ILE A 105 9.15 10.11 -18.58
N LYS A 106 8.32 9.37 -19.34
CA LYS A 106 6.89 9.26 -19.07
C LYS A 106 6.63 8.58 -17.72
N ASP A 107 7.33 7.50 -17.41
CA ASP A 107 7.21 6.85 -16.09
C ASP A 107 7.55 7.82 -14.94
N MET A 108 8.56 8.69 -15.14
CA MET A 108 8.91 9.73 -14.16
C MET A 108 7.83 10.81 -14.02
N GLU A 109 7.12 11.15 -15.10
CA GLU A 109 5.96 12.05 -15.06
C GLU A 109 4.77 11.40 -14.32
N ASP A 110 4.52 10.11 -14.57
CA ASP A 110 3.46 9.35 -13.90
C ASP A 110 3.71 9.30 -12.38
N TYR A 111 4.94 8.96 -11.94
CA TYR A 111 5.31 9.02 -10.51
C TYR A 111 5.17 10.42 -9.91
N LYS A 112 5.48 11.48 -10.69
CA LYS A 112 5.33 12.86 -10.21
C LYS A 112 3.86 13.18 -9.95
N ILE A 113 2.95 12.71 -10.80
CA ILE A 113 1.51 12.89 -10.63
C ILE A 113 1.04 12.14 -9.39
N GLU A 114 1.49 10.88 -9.19
CA GLU A 114 1.13 10.08 -8.02
C GLU A 114 1.61 10.71 -6.70
N ILE A 115 2.74 11.43 -6.69
CA ILE A 115 3.21 12.17 -5.51
C ILE A 115 2.41 13.45 -5.27
N GLU A 116 1.94 14.12 -6.33
CA GLU A 116 1.22 15.40 -6.24
C GLU A 116 -0.29 15.22 -6.00
N ASP A 117 -0.84 14.05 -6.31
CA ASP A 117 -2.23 13.69 -6.09
C ASP A 117 -2.47 13.25 -4.63
N GLU A 118 -3.50 13.79 -3.98
CA GLU A 118 -3.87 13.45 -2.60
C GLU A 118 -4.34 11.99 -2.48
N ASP A 119 -4.90 11.43 -3.56
CA ASP A 119 -5.30 10.02 -3.66
C ASP A 119 -4.27 9.17 -4.44
N GLY A 120 -3.09 9.74 -4.71
CA GLY A 120 -2.02 9.07 -5.46
C GLY A 120 -1.38 7.93 -4.67
N ILE A 121 -1.02 6.87 -5.38
CA ILE A 121 -0.40 5.67 -4.78
C ILE A 121 1.10 5.75 -5.05
N PHE A 122 1.83 6.50 -4.21
CA PHE A 122 3.29 6.53 -4.23
C PHE A 122 3.84 6.13 -2.86
N GLU A 123 4.51 4.98 -2.78
CA GLU A 123 4.89 4.36 -1.52
C GLU A 123 6.41 4.36 -1.29
N SER A 124 6.85 3.96 -0.10
CA SER A 124 8.27 3.80 0.24
C SER A 124 9.01 2.86 -0.71
N MET A 125 8.33 1.87 -1.27
CA MET A 125 8.91 0.95 -2.25
C MET A 125 9.27 1.65 -3.57
N ASP A 126 8.43 2.59 -4.02
CA ASP A 126 8.68 3.39 -5.23
C ASP A 126 9.87 4.33 -5.04
N LEU A 127 9.98 4.97 -3.87
CA LEU A 127 11.16 5.77 -3.51
C LEU A 127 12.44 4.91 -3.51
N GLN A 128 12.39 3.69 -2.95
CA GLN A 128 13.54 2.77 -2.99
C GLN A 128 13.92 2.37 -4.43
N TYR A 129 12.92 2.17 -5.29
CA TYR A 129 13.14 1.93 -6.71
C TYR A 129 13.84 3.13 -7.37
N LEU A 130 13.34 4.35 -7.18
CA LEU A 130 13.95 5.57 -7.73
C LEU A 130 15.40 5.76 -7.28
N ARG A 131 15.71 5.55 -5.99
CA ARG A 131 17.08 5.58 -5.45
C ARG A 131 17.99 4.58 -6.17
N SER A 132 17.52 3.34 -6.31
CA SER A 132 18.28 2.25 -6.93
C SER A 132 18.44 2.45 -8.44
N PHE A 133 17.43 3.00 -9.09
CA PHE A 133 17.43 3.28 -10.52
C PHE A 133 18.37 4.45 -10.85
N TYR A 134 18.26 5.57 -10.14
CA TYR A 134 19.17 6.69 -10.29
C TYR A 134 20.63 6.28 -10.08
N LYS A 135 20.92 5.50 -9.01
CA LYS A 135 22.26 4.98 -8.74
C LYS A 135 22.82 4.16 -9.91
N ARG A 136 22.00 3.36 -10.59
CA ARG A 136 22.42 2.56 -11.76
C ARG A 136 22.71 3.43 -12.98
N LEU A 137 21.97 4.52 -13.16
CA LEU A 137 22.17 5.44 -14.29
C LEU A 137 23.41 6.34 -14.12
N THR A 138 23.82 6.61 -12.88
CA THR A 138 24.98 7.45 -12.57
C THR A 138 26.23 6.68 -12.15
N SER A 139 26.16 5.35 -12.11
CA SER A 139 27.31 4.49 -11.83
C SER A 139 28.12 4.23 -13.09
#